data_AF-A0A0R1VCV8-F1
#
_entry.id   AF-A0A0R1VCV8-F1
#
_cell.length_a   1.000
_cell.length_b   1.000
_cell.length_c   1.000
_cell.angle_alpha   90.00
_cell.angle_beta   90.00
_cell.angle_gamma   90.00
#
_symmetry.space_group_name_H-M   'P 1'
#
loop_
_entity.id
_entity.type
_entity.pdbx_description
1 polymer ?
#
loop_
_entity_poly.entity_id
_entity_poly.type
_entity_poly.pdbx_seq_one_letter_code
_entity_poly.pdbx_strand_id
1 'polypeptide(L)'
;MFEESLLPKEKGVYDALKNVIDPELGVSLVDLGLIYSVEVDDQNVCHINWTLTTMGCPIIELLQDMIKKAALQVDRVKNVKLN
;
A
#
# COMPACT_ATOMS: atom_id res chain seq x y z
N MET A 1 17.29 1.24 3.21
CA MET A 1 17.60 -0.20 3.28
C MET A 1 16.49 -1.08 2.68
N PHE A 2 15.21 -0.72 2.80
CA PHE A 2 14.10 -1.55 2.25
C PHE A 2 13.91 -1.48 0.73
N GLU A 3 14.34 -0.42 0.05
CA GLU A 3 14.20 -0.28 -1.41
C GLU A 3 15.13 -1.19 -2.22
N GLU A 4 16.17 -1.77 -1.60
CA GLU A 4 17.22 -2.51 -2.33
C GLU A 4 16.83 -3.96 -2.67
N SER A 5 15.74 -4.48 -2.08
CA SER A 5 15.25 -5.84 -2.31
C SER A 5 13.89 -5.91 -3.02
N LEU A 6 13.32 -4.78 -3.45
CA LEU A 6 12.02 -4.75 -4.12
C LEU A 6 12.19 -5.13 -5.59
N LEU A 7 11.42 -6.12 -6.04
CA LEU A 7 11.32 -6.48 -7.44
C LEU A 7 10.69 -5.31 -8.24
N PRO A 8 10.90 -5.24 -9.57
CA PRO A 8 10.35 -4.17 -10.39
C PRO A 8 8.83 -4.01 -10.25
N LYS A 9 8.12 -5.12 -10.03
CA LYS A 9 6.66 -5.17 -9.80
C LYS A 9 6.26 -4.53 -8.46
N GLU A 10 6.99 -4.82 -7.40
CA GLU A 10 6.74 -4.29 -6.05
C GLU A 10 7.10 -2.82 -5.98
N LYS A 11 8.18 -2.41 -6.66
CA LYS A 11 8.58 -1.01 -6.75
C LYS A 11 7.49 -0.13 -7.36
N GLY A 12 6.80 -0.60 -8.40
CA GLY A 12 5.68 0.12 -9.01
C GLY A 12 4.53 0.33 -8.03
N VAL A 13 4.18 -0.71 -7.26
CA VAL A 13 3.16 -0.60 -6.21
C VAL A 13 3.61 0.35 -5.10
N TYR A 14 4.83 0.19 -4.61
CA TYR A 14 5.38 1.04 -3.56
C TYR A 14 5.36 2.53 -3.95
N ASP A 15 5.70 2.86 -5.20
CA ASP A 15 5.62 4.22 -5.72
C ASP A 15 4.16 4.73 -5.78
N ALA A 16 3.22 3.88 -6.21
CA ALA A 16 1.80 4.22 -6.18
C ALA A 16 1.31 4.48 -4.74
N LEU A 17 1.77 3.71 -3.75
CA LEU A 17 1.43 3.89 -2.33
C LEU A 17 1.97 5.20 -1.74
N LYS A 18 3.08 5.75 -2.26
CA LYS A 18 3.56 7.09 -1.85
C LYS A 18 2.58 8.21 -2.21
N ASN A 19 1.72 8.00 -3.20
CA ASN A 19 0.65 8.96 -3.55
C ASN A 19 -0.58 8.84 -2.65
N VAL A 20 -0.64 7.83 -1.77
CA VAL A 20 -1.73 7.66 -0.81
C VAL A 20 -1.39 8.47 0.44
N ILE A 21 -2.01 9.64 0.54
CA ILE A 21 -1.82 10.60 1.62
C ILE A 21 -2.93 10.42 2.66
N ASP A 22 -2.54 10.39 3.93
CA ASP A 22 -3.46 10.39 5.04
C ASP A 22 -4.14 11.77 5.15
N PRO A 23 -5.47 11.87 5.07
CA PRO A 23 -6.18 13.15 5.11
C PRO A 23 -6.15 13.85 6.47
N GLU A 24 -5.84 13.13 7.56
CA GLU A 24 -5.75 13.70 8.91
C GLU A 24 -4.37 14.33 9.14
N LEU A 25 -3.31 13.65 8.69
CA LEU A 25 -1.92 14.05 8.93
C LEU A 25 -1.27 14.77 7.74
N GLY A 26 -1.85 14.67 6.53
CA GLY A 26 -1.37 15.31 5.32
C GLY A 26 -0.05 14.72 4.79
N VAL A 27 0.29 13.49 5.17
CA VAL A 27 1.53 12.80 4.80
C VAL A 27 1.24 11.40 4.28
N SER A 28 2.14 10.87 3.46
CA SER A 28 1.95 9.56 2.83
C SER A 28 2.00 8.42 3.83
N LEU A 29 1.18 7.38 3.62
CA LEU A 29 1.16 6.21 4.50
C LEU A 29 2.51 5.48 4.57
N VAL A 30 3.27 5.54 3.48
CA VAL A 30 4.63 5.01 3.39
C VAL A 30 5.59 5.79 4.30
N ASP A 31 5.54 7.13 4.26
CA ASP A 31 6.37 8.01 5.07
C ASP A 31 6.00 7.96 6.56
N LEU A 32 4.72 7.75 6.87
CA LEU A 32 4.25 7.49 8.23
C LEU A 32 4.75 6.15 8.78
N GLY A 33 5.31 5.27 7.95
CA GLY A 33 5.70 3.93 8.34
C GLY A 33 4.52 3.00 8.64
N LEU A 34 3.33 3.32 8.12
CA LEU A 34 2.15 2.47 8.24
C LEU A 34 2.20 1.29 7.28
N ILE A 35 2.95 1.41 6.18
CA ILE A 35 3.22 0.31 5.25
C ILE A 35 4.54 -0.37 5.64
N TYR A 36 4.47 -1.65 6.01
CA TYR A 36 5.64 -2.43 6.42
C TYR A 36 6.29 -3.19 5.28
N SER A 37 5.48 -3.84 4.43
CA SER A 37 5.98 -4.57 3.27
C SER A 37 4.96 -4.59 2.15
N VAL A 38 5.48 -4.69 0.92
CA VAL A 38 4.70 -4.86 -0.31
C VAL A 38 5.31 -6.03 -1.06
N GLU A 39 4.52 -7.09 -1.23
CA GLU A 39 4.95 -8.32 -1.89
C GLU A 39 3.98 -8.61 -3.03
N VAL A 40 4.50 -8.99 -4.19
CA VAL A 40 3.65 -9.36 -5.33
C VAL A 40 3.93 -10.78 -5.74
N ASP A 41 2.95 -11.66 -5.52
CA ASP A 41 3.03 -13.07 -5.85
C ASP A 41 3.05 -13.32 -7.36
N ASP A 42 3.48 -14.51 -7.79
CA ASP A 42 3.46 -14.95 -9.19
C ASP A 42 2.05 -14.92 -9.82
N GLN A 43 0.99 -15.01 -9.01
CA GLN A 43 -0.38 -14.85 -9.48
C GLN A 43 -0.79 -13.39 -9.74
N ASN A 44 0.12 -12.42 -9.64
CA ASN A 44 -0.16 -10.98 -9.74
C ASN A 44 -1.08 -10.47 -8.61
N VAL A 45 -1.03 -11.13 -7.45
CA VAL A 45 -1.73 -10.70 -6.23
C VAL A 45 -0.74 -9.90 -5.40
N CYS A 46 -1.07 -8.64 -5.12
CA CYS A 46 -0.28 -7.78 -4.26
C CYS A 46 -0.73 -7.93 -2.80
N HIS A 47 0.21 -8.29 -1.95
CA HIS A 47 0.07 -8.39 -0.50
C HIS A 47 0.75 -7.17 0.12
N ILE A 48 -0.04 -6.34 0.80
CA ILE A 48 0.45 -5.15 1.47
C ILE A 48 0.26 -5.38 2.97
N ASN A 49 1.38 -5.50 3.70
CA ASN A 49 1.35 -5.46 5.16
C ASN A 49 1.32 -4.01 5.61
N TRP A 50 0.34 -3.70 6.42
CA TRP A 50 0.19 -2.37 6.96
C TRP A 50 -0.40 -2.42 8.35
N THR A 51 -0.28 -1.35 9.10
CA THR A 51 -0.98 -1.21 10.38
C THR A 51 -1.74 0.08 10.43
N LEU A 52 -2.80 0.09 11.23
CA LEU A 52 -3.48 1.30 11.62
C LEU A 52 -3.50 1.37 13.13
N THR A 53 -3.08 2.53 13.63
CA THR A 53 -3.02 2.83 15.06
C THR A 53 -4.40 3.14 15.67
N THR A 54 -5.50 2.86 14.96
CA THR A 54 -6.85 3.16 15.41
C THR A 54 -7.80 2.04 15.00
N MET A 55 -8.49 1.44 15.96
CA MET A 55 -9.53 0.45 15.70
C MET A 55 -10.89 1.14 15.51
N GLY A 56 -11.58 0.83 14.41
CA GLY A 56 -13.00 1.18 14.23
C GLY A 56 -13.31 2.61 13.77
N CYS A 57 -12.36 3.32 13.16
CA CYS A 57 -12.61 4.65 12.61
C CYS A 57 -13.10 4.53 11.14
N PRO A 58 -14.16 5.24 10.70
CA PRO A 58 -14.67 5.16 9.32
C PRO A 58 -13.64 5.56 8.25
N ILE A 59 -12.59 6.29 8.65
CA ILE A 59 -11.50 6.70 7.77
C ILE A 59 -10.61 5.53 7.32
N ILE A 60 -10.61 4.43 8.09
CA ILE A 60 -9.83 3.23 7.79
C ILE A 60 -10.29 2.61 6.49
N GLU A 61 -11.60 2.47 6.30
CA GLU A 61 -12.16 1.88 5.08
C GLU A 61 -11.81 2.74 3.86
N LEU A 62 -11.79 4.07 4.02
CA LEU A 62 -11.36 5.00 2.99
C LEU A 62 -9.88 4.80 2.65
N LEU A 63 -9.00 4.75 3.65
CA LEU A 63 -7.57 4.51 3.43
C LEU A 63 -7.33 3.14 2.78
N GLN A 64 -8.01 2.09 3.24
CA GLN A 64 -7.95 0.77 2.62
C GLN A 64 -8.34 0.81 1.14
N ASP A 65 -9.40 1.52 0.81
CA ASP A 65 -9.87 1.67 -0.56
C ASP A 65 -8.86 2.47 -1.41
N MET A 66 -8.28 3.54 -0.85
CA MET A 66 -7.22 4.33 -1.52
C MET A 66 -5.96 3.50 -1.79
N ILE A 67 -5.49 2.72 -0.81
CA ILE A 67 -4.36 1.81 -0.95
C ILE A 67 -4.64 0.78 -2.05
N LYS A 68 -5.82 0.13 -2.00
CA LYS A 68 -6.22 -0.86 -3.00
C LYS A 68 -6.29 -0.25 -4.39
N LYS A 69 -6.89 0.93 -4.54
CA LYS A 69 -6.98 1.65 -5.82
C LYS A 69 -5.60 2.00 -6.36
N ALA A 70 -4.72 2.56 -5.53
CA ALA A 70 -3.35 2.90 -5.94
C ALA A 70 -2.58 1.66 -6.39
N ALA A 71 -2.65 0.56 -5.65
CA ALA A 71 -2.01 -0.69 -6.03
C ALA A 71 -2.61 -1.32 -7.30
N LEU A 72 -3.93 -1.25 -7.50
CA LEU A 72 -4.61 -1.72 -8.70
C LEU A 72 -4.31 -0.88 -9.95
N GLN A 73 -3.87 0.37 -9.80
CA GLN A 73 -3.45 1.20 -10.95
C GLN A 73 -2.13 0.73 -11.57
N VAL A 74 -1.36 -0.09 -10.86
CA VAL A 74 -0.09 -0.61 -11.39
C VAL A 74 -0.39 -1.73 -12.39
N ASP A 75 0.01 -1.49 -13.65
CA ASP A 75 -0.07 -2.43 -14.75
C ASP A 75 0.80 -3.65 -14.43
N ARG A 76 0.17 -4.67 -13.82
CA ARG A 76 0.67 -5.99 -13.36
C ARG A 76 -0.01 -6.46 -12.06
N VAL A 77 -0.84 -5.67 -11.40
CA VAL A 77 -1.58 -6.10 -10.21
C VAL A 77 -3.01 -6.50 -10.58
N LYS A 78 -3.37 -7.77 -10.39
CA LYS A 78 -4.73 -8.26 -10.62
C LYS A 78 -5.61 -8.18 -9.38
N ASN A 79 -5.02 -8.31 -8.20
CA ASN A 79 -5.75 -8.31 -6.95
C ASN A 79 -4.88 -7.75 -5.83
N VAL A 80 -5.52 -7.16 -4.81
CA VAL A 80 -4.83 -6.56 -3.66
C VAL A 80 -5.39 -7.13 -2.37
N LYS A 81 -4.50 -7.67 -1.53
CA LYS A 81 -4.79 -8.13 -0.18
C LYS A 81 -4.05 -7.24 0.82
N LEU A 82 -4.83 -6.66 1.73
CA LEU A 82 -4.31 -5.90 2.86
C LEU A 82 -4.25 -6.84 4.07
N ASN A 83 -3.11 -6.90 4.75
CA ASN A 83 -2.89 -7.71 5.96
C ASN A 83 -2.50 -6.80 7.12
#